data_AF-A0A4R8RY39-F1
#
_entry.id   AF-A0A4R8RY39-F1
#
_cell.length_a   1.000
_cell.length_b   1.000
_cell.length_c   1.000
_cell.angle_alpha   90.00
_cell.angle_beta   90.00
_cell.angle_gamma   90.00
#
_symmetry.space_group_name_H-M   'P 1'
#
loop_
_entity.id
_entity.type
_entity.pdbx_description
1 polymer ?
#
loop_
_entity_poly.entity_id
_entity_poly.type
_entity_poly.pdbx_seq_one_letter_code
_entity_poly.pdbx_strand_id
1 'polypeptide(L)'
;MSEDDYAAFLDKANQDPNEGHAQPASNKEFKAQDEGVELPKALQEVLRKDKVYISDADEPFVGVSLEWDEGGKGLPDEVEFAQLIQHPDPENAGVDLVDPVDWDGNGDYKDVIEAVRKAGKGNDVRVYVVPKGGVRLEYWLVTTEGKGKGARLVGVKALAVES
;
A
#
# COMPACT_ATOMS: atom_id res chain seq x y z
N MET A 1 -35.63 -19.23 17.30
CA MET A 1 -34.81 -18.24 16.61
C MET A 1 -33.69 -17.93 17.58
N SER A 2 -32.50 -18.49 17.33
CA SER A 2 -31.37 -18.44 18.27
C SER A 2 -30.31 -17.50 17.71
N GLU A 3 -29.72 -16.70 18.59
CA GLU A 3 -28.67 -15.71 18.30
C GLU A 3 -27.38 -16.33 17.68
N ASP A 4 -27.26 -17.66 17.70
CA ASP A 4 -26.14 -18.44 17.16
C ASP A 4 -26.03 -18.36 15.62
N ASP A 5 -27.15 -18.34 14.89
CA ASP A 5 -27.15 -18.20 13.43
C ASP A 5 -26.74 -16.78 12.96
N TYR A 6 -26.87 -15.76 13.82
CA TYR A 6 -26.48 -14.39 13.49
C TYR A 6 -24.96 -14.19 13.63
N ALA A 7 -24.33 -14.89 14.60
CA ALA A 7 -22.89 -14.90 14.74
C ALA A 7 -22.20 -15.60 13.55
N ALA A 8 -22.79 -16.69 13.06
CA ALA A 8 -22.27 -17.43 11.91
C ALA A 8 -22.30 -16.63 10.60
N PHE A 9 -23.24 -15.70 10.43
CA PHE A 9 -23.28 -14.80 9.27
C PHE A 9 -22.19 -13.71 9.32
N LEU A 10 -21.90 -13.18 10.53
CA LEU A 10 -20.83 -12.21 10.73
C LEU A 10 -19.44 -12.82 10.54
N ASP A 11 -19.24 -14.07 10.98
CA ASP A 11 -17.97 -14.79 10.78
C ASP A 11 -17.78 -15.17 9.30
N LYS A 12 -18.87 -15.52 8.62
CA LYS A 12 -18.87 -15.87 7.18
C LYS A 12 -18.63 -14.68 6.25
N ALA A 13 -18.81 -13.44 6.72
CA ALA A 13 -18.41 -12.24 5.99
C ALA A 13 -16.89 -11.96 6.06
N ASN A 14 -16.18 -12.57 7.01
CA ASN A 14 -14.73 -12.50 7.15
C ASN A 14 -14.00 -13.74 6.59
N GLN A 15 -14.72 -14.76 6.12
CA GLN A 15 -14.12 -15.88 5.42
C GLN A 15 -13.97 -15.56 3.93
N ASP A 16 -12.71 -15.38 3.52
CA ASP A 16 -12.23 -15.31 2.14
C ASP A 16 -13.14 -16.06 1.14
N PRO A 17 -13.70 -15.40 0.11
CA PRO A 17 -14.50 -16.04 -0.92
C PRO A 17 -13.56 -16.71 -1.92
N ASN A 18 -13.01 -17.87 -1.56
CA ASN A 18 -12.17 -18.64 -2.47
C ASN A 18 -12.36 -20.16 -2.32
N GLU A 19 -13.61 -20.60 -2.27
CA GLU A 19 -13.95 -21.99 -2.57
C GLU A 19 -14.65 -22.08 -3.91
N GLY A 20 -13.83 -22.30 -4.95
CA GLY A 20 -14.25 -22.86 -6.23
C GLY A 20 -14.44 -21.81 -7.33
N HIS A 21 -13.40 -21.56 -8.11
CA HIS A 21 -13.41 -21.47 -9.59
C HIS A 21 -12.05 -20.96 -10.08
N ALA A 22 -11.28 -21.83 -10.75
CA ALA A 22 -9.95 -21.56 -11.35
C ALA A 22 -8.88 -21.09 -10.34
N GLN A 23 -7.59 -21.33 -10.62
CA GLN A 23 -6.52 -20.81 -9.76
C GLN A 23 -6.70 -19.28 -9.63
N PRO A 24 -7.03 -18.78 -8.43
CA PRO A 24 -7.19 -17.36 -8.23
C PRO A 24 -5.78 -16.77 -8.23
N ALA A 25 -5.50 -15.89 -9.19
CA ALA A 25 -4.53 -14.83 -8.94
C ALA A 25 -4.96 -14.23 -7.61
N SER A 26 -4.16 -14.45 -6.57
CA SER A 26 -4.59 -14.29 -5.20
C SER A 26 -5.13 -12.88 -5.02
N ASN A 27 -6.45 -12.73 -4.82
CA ASN A 27 -7.10 -11.47 -4.49
C ASN A 27 -6.76 -11.02 -3.05
N LYS A 28 -5.56 -11.39 -2.61
CA LYS A 28 -5.03 -11.16 -1.28
C LYS A 28 -4.59 -9.70 -1.27
N GLU A 29 -5.17 -8.92 -0.38
CA GLU A 29 -4.67 -7.58 -0.15
C GLU A 29 -3.23 -7.67 0.37
N PHE A 30 -2.37 -6.88 -0.26
CA PHE A 30 -1.00 -6.69 0.15
C PHE A 30 -0.95 -6.03 1.53
N LYS A 31 0.01 -6.46 2.36
CA LYS A 31 0.18 -5.91 3.69
C LYS A 31 0.61 -4.45 3.59
N ALA A 32 -0.23 -3.55 4.09
CA ALA A 32 0.03 -2.11 4.09
C ALA A 32 0.46 -1.56 5.46
N GLN A 33 0.06 -2.21 6.55
CA GLN A 33 0.36 -1.73 7.90
C GLN A 33 0.77 -2.89 8.81
N ASP A 34 1.83 -2.67 9.60
CA ASP A 34 2.25 -3.55 10.68
C ASP A 34 1.43 -3.30 11.96
N GLU A 35 1.10 -4.38 12.66
CA GLU A 35 0.32 -4.30 13.91
C GLU A 35 1.07 -3.50 14.98
N GLY A 36 0.41 -2.48 15.53
CA GLY A 36 0.99 -1.61 16.56
C GLY A 36 1.88 -0.48 16.02
N VAL A 37 1.99 -0.32 14.70
CA VAL A 37 2.69 0.81 14.09
C VAL A 37 1.69 1.89 13.70
N GLU A 38 1.86 3.09 14.27
CA GLU A 38 1.01 4.24 13.99
C GLU A 38 1.50 5.01 12.75
N LEU A 39 0.53 5.45 11.93
CA LEU A 39 0.82 6.32 10.79
C LEU A 39 1.29 7.70 11.26
N PRO A 40 2.36 8.25 10.67
CA PRO A 40 2.77 9.64 10.89
C PRO A 40 1.63 10.64 10.71
N LYS A 41 1.59 11.68 11.56
CA LYS A 41 0.52 12.69 11.56
C LYS A 41 0.29 13.34 10.18
N ALA A 42 1.36 13.62 9.44
CA ALA A 42 1.28 14.20 8.11
C ALA A 42 0.45 13.34 7.14
N LEU A 43 0.60 12.01 7.22
CA LEU A 43 -0.16 11.05 6.41
C LEU A 43 -1.61 10.98 6.88
N GLN A 44 -1.86 10.95 8.19
CA GLN A 44 -3.22 11.00 8.73
C GLN A 44 -3.98 12.25 8.28
N GLU A 45 -3.31 13.40 8.20
CA GLU A 45 -3.93 14.65 7.75
C GLU A 45 -4.30 14.61 6.26
N VAL A 46 -3.48 14.01 5.39
CA VAL A 46 -3.82 13.91 3.96
C VAL A 46 -4.90 12.86 3.69
N LEU A 47 -4.85 11.73 4.41
CA LEU A 47 -5.85 10.65 4.30
C LEU A 47 -7.24 11.10 4.76
N ARG A 48 -7.33 12.08 5.67
CA ARG A 48 -8.60 12.67 6.10
C ARG A 48 -9.28 13.55 5.05
N LYS A 49 -8.63 13.88 3.93
CA LYS A 49 -9.16 14.84 2.95
C LYS A 49 -10.19 14.26 1.96
N ASP A 50 -10.76 13.09 2.23
CA ASP A 50 -11.66 12.37 1.31
C ASP A 50 -11.13 12.36 -0.14
N LYS A 51 -9.80 12.28 -0.28
CA LYS A 51 -9.13 12.33 -1.57
C LYS A 51 -9.01 10.91 -2.11
N VAL A 52 -9.36 10.75 -3.38
CA VAL A 52 -9.27 9.49 -4.11
C VAL A 52 -8.25 9.58 -5.22
N TYR A 53 -7.67 8.45 -5.56
CA TYR A 53 -6.87 8.30 -6.76
C TYR A 53 -7.81 8.13 -7.95
N ILE A 54 -7.63 8.97 -8.97
CA ILE A 54 -8.54 9.00 -10.12
C ILE A 54 -8.12 7.89 -11.07
N SER A 55 -8.95 6.86 -11.12
CA SER A 55 -8.91 5.76 -12.08
C SER A 55 -10.35 5.33 -12.38
N ASP A 56 -10.56 4.23 -13.09
CA ASP A 56 -11.93 3.78 -13.44
C ASP A 56 -12.84 3.51 -12.21
N ALA A 57 -12.24 3.31 -11.02
CA ALA A 57 -12.91 2.96 -9.77
C ALA A 57 -12.84 4.04 -8.67
N ASP A 58 -12.14 5.17 -8.88
CA ASP A 58 -12.01 6.27 -7.89
C ASP A 58 -11.69 5.80 -6.45
N GLU A 59 -10.58 5.09 -6.27
CA GLU A 59 -10.23 4.42 -5.02
C GLU A 59 -9.59 5.36 -3.99
N PRO A 60 -9.90 5.24 -2.68
CA PRO A 60 -9.29 6.06 -1.64
C PRO A 60 -7.82 5.73 -1.42
N PHE A 61 -7.06 6.72 -0.95
CA PHE A 61 -5.72 6.47 -0.43
C PHE A 61 -5.81 5.71 0.91
N VAL A 62 -4.91 4.75 1.08
CA VAL A 62 -4.76 3.98 2.32
C VAL A 62 -3.37 4.24 2.89
N GLY A 63 -3.28 4.43 4.21
CA GLY A 63 -1.98 4.66 4.86
C GLY A 63 -1.11 3.40 4.88
N VAL A 64 0.17 3.59 4.65
CA VAL A 64 1.19 2.54 4.68
C VAL A 64 2.13 2.78 5.85
N SER A 65 2.40 1.75 6.63
CA SER A 65 3.34 1.80 7.75
C SER A 65 3.88 0.41 8.05
N LEU A 66 5.01 0.07 7.45
CA LEU A 66 5.66 -1.24 7.54
C LEU A 66 6.97 -1.13 8.32
N GLU A 67 7.32 -2.18 9.06
CA GLU A 67 8.64 -2.28 9.69
C GLU A 67 9.71 -2.51 8.62
N TRP A 68 10.78 -1.72 8.62
CA TRP A 68 11.83 -1.78 7.60
C TRP A 68 13.23 -1.62 8.19
N ASP A 69 14.09 -2.60 8.02
CA ASP A 69 15.51 -2.45 8.36
C ASP A 69 16.25 -1.92 7.14
N GLU A 70 16.42 -0.59 7.09
CA GLU A 70 17.17 0.07 6.00
C GLU A 70 18.59 -0.50 5.90
N GLY A 71 19.21 -0.99 6.98
CA GLY A 71 20.56 -1.54 6.95
C GLY A 71 21.65 -0.60 6.39
N GLY A 72 21.34 0.69 6.26
CA GLY A 72 22.15 1.72 5.58
C GLY A 72 21.92 1.84 4.06
N LYS A 73 21.00 1.06 3.47
CA LYS A 73 20.65 1.05 2.05
C LYS A 73 19.68 2.15 1.63
N GLY A 74 18.78 2.56 2.54
CA GLY A 74 17.71 3.51 2.27
C GLY A 74 16.37 2.82 2.06
N LEU A 75 15.71 3.14 0.95
CA LEU A 75 14.45 2.52 0.53
C LEU A 75 14.66 1.10 -0.01
N PRO A 76 13.68 0.19 0.16
CA PRO A 76 13.75 -1.17 -0.36
C PRO A 76 13.79 -1.19 -1.89
N ASP A 77 14.41 -2.22 -2.47
CA ASP A 77 14.25 -2.53 -3.90
C ASP A 77 12.89 -3.19 -4.22
N GLU A 78 12.65 -3.50 -5.50
CA GLU A 78 11.40 -4.09 -6.00
C GLU A 78 11.06 -5.41 -5.30
N VAL A 79 12.07 -6.28 -5.12
CA VAL A 79 11.91 -7.61 -4.53
C VAL A 79 11.79 -7.50 -3.01
N GLU A 80 12.62 -6.67 -2.37
CA GLU A 80 12.52 -6.38 -0.94
C GLU A 80 11.15 -5.78 -0.58
N PHE A 81 10.65 -4.86 -1.40
CA PHE A 81 9.33 -4.26 -1.22
C PHE A 81 8.22 -5.30 -1.39
N ALA A 82 8.30 -6.14 -2.41
CA ALA A 82 7.36 -7.24 -2.61
C ALA A 82 7.35 -8.21 -1.40
N GLN A 83 8.50 -8.47 -0.77
CA GLN A 83 8.57 -9.26 0.47
C GLN A 83 7.89 -8.56 1.65
N LEU A 84 8.08 -7.25 1.81
CA LEU A 84 7.46 -6.46 2.89
C LEU A 84 5.95 -6.50 2.84
N ILE A 85 5.38 -6.38 1.64
CA ILE A 85 3.94 -6.43 1.43
C ILE A 85 3.37 -7.86 1.44
N GLN A 86 4.21 -8.87 1.73
CA GLN A 86 3.88 -10.30 1.70
C GLN A 86 3.34 -10.78 0.35
N HIS A 87 3.95 -10.30 -0.75
CA HIS A 87 3.63 -10.79 -2.09
C HIS A 87 3.89 -12.31 -2.17
N PRO A 88 2.98 -13.11 -2.75
CA PRO A 88 3.13 -14.57 -2.83
C PRO A 88 4.37 -15.01 -3.62
N ASP A 89 4.78 -14.19 -4.58
CA ASP A 89 5.98 -14.41 -5.40
C ASP A 89 6.75 -13.09 -5.56
N PRO A 90 7.67 -12.74 -4.65
CA PRO A 90 8.33 -11.44 -4.65
C PRO A 90 9.31 -11.25 -5.81
N GLU A 91 9.89 -12.33 -6.33
CA GLU A 91 10.86 -12.27 -7.44
C GLU A 91 10.18 -12.01 -8.80
N ASN A 92 8.94 -12.49 -8.98
CA ASN A 92 8.14 -12.25 -10.19
C ASN A 92 6.91 -11.36 -9.91
N ALA A 93 6.98 -10.54 -8.86
CA ALA A 93 5.90 -9.62 -8.51
C ALA A 93 5.66 -8.55 -9.58
N GLY A 94 6.64 -8.30 -10.48
CA GLY A 94 6.53 -7.27 -11.51
C GLY A 94 6.38 -5.88 -10.92
N VAL A 95 6.99 -5.64 -9.74
CA VAL A 95 6.98 -4.32 -9.12
C VAL A 95 7.88 -3.40 -9.94
N ASP A 96 7.37 -2.26 -10.35
CA ASP A 96 8.13 -1.21 -11.03
C ASP A 96 8.40 -0.03 -10.08
N LEU A 97 9.54 0.64 -10.27
CA LEU A 97 9.89 1.87 -9.56
C LEU A 97 9.67 3.09 -10.44
N VAL A 98 8.83 4.02 -9.96
CA VAL A 98 8.54 5.28 -10.65
C VAL A 98 8.85 6.45 -9.74
N ASP A 99 9.37 7.53 -10.32
CA ASP A 99 9.60 8.78 -9.61
C ASP A 99 8.26 9.47 -9.27
N PRO A 100 8.10 10.04 -8.06
CA PRO A 100 6.83 10.67 -7.65
C PRO A 100 6.36 11.78 -8.58
N VAL A 101 7.31 12.48 -9.21
CA VAL A 101 7.04 13.57 -10.14
C VAL A 101 6.52 13.05 -11.48
N ASP A 102 7.02 11.90 -11.94
CA ASP A 102 6.56 11.26 -13.17
C ASP A 102 5.20 10.59 -12.95
N TRP A 103 4.99 9.97 -11.78
CA TRP A 103 3.70 9.41 -11.39
C TRP A 103 2.62 10.49 -11.27
N ASP A 104 2.94 11.64 -10.66
CA ASP A 104 2.04 12.79 -10.55
C ASP A 104 2.36 13.84 -11.62
N GLY A 105 2.42 13.43 -12.90
CA GLY A 105 2.76 14.33 -14.01
C GLY A 105 1.82 15.53 -14.15
N ASN A 106 0.57 15.41 -13.70
CA ASN A 106 -0.41 16.50 -13.68
C ASN A 106 -0.28 17.41 -12.45
N GLY A 107 0.38 16.93 -11.39
CA GLY A 107 0.59 17.67 -10.15
C GLY A 107 -0.64 17.72 -9.25
N ASP A 108 -1.59 16.81 -9.42
CA ASP A 108 -2.83 16.71 -8.66
C ASP A 108 -2.59 16.12 -7.26
N TYR A 109 -1.51 15.36 -7.08
CA TYR A 109 -1.17 14.63 -5.85
C TYR A 109 0.04 15.19 -5.10
N LYS A 110 0.47 16.41 -5.41
CA LYS A 110 1.59 17.10 -4.72
C LYS A 110 1.44 17.13 -3.20
N ASP A 111 0.24 17.36 -2.69
CA ASP A 111 -0.01 17.36 -1.24
C ASP A 111 0.19 15.97 -0.60
N VAL A 112 -0.09 14.90 -1.35
CA VAL A 112 0.18 13.51 -0.93
C VAL A 112 1.68 13.26 -0.89
N ILE A 113 2.40 13.60 -1.97
CA ILE A 113 3.86 13.46 -2.05
C ILE A 113 4.54 14.24 -0.93
N GLU A 114 4.12 15.48 -0.68
CA GLU A 114 4.64 16.32 0.40
C GLU A 114 4.32 15.76 1.80
N ALA A 115 3.15 15.15 1.98
CA ALA A 115 2.79 14.49 3.24
C ALA A 115 3.68 13.27 3.50
N VAL A 116 3.93 12.44 2.48
CA VAL A 116 4.86 11.31 2.54
C VAL A 116 6.26 11.82 2.85
N ARG A 117 6.75 12.83 2.13
CA ARG A 117 8.08 13.41 2.38
C ARG A 117 8.24 13.95 3.80
N LYS A 118 7.21 14.61 4.34
CA LYS A 118 7.19 15.10 5.73
C LYS A 118 7.22 13.95 6.74
N ALA A 119 6.52 12.85 6.46
CA ALA A 119 6.56 11.64 7.28
C ALA A 119 7.99 11.08 7.35
N GLY A 120 8.72 11.08 6.24
CA GLY A 120 10.12 10.70 6.18
C GLY A 120 11.12 11.75 6.67
N LYS A 121 10.64 12.87 7.25
CA LYS A 121 11.49 14.00 7.69
C LYS A 121 12.41 14.54 6.59
N GLY A 122 11.95 14.52 5.34
CA GLY A 122 12.70 15.01 4.19
C GLY A 122 13.52 13.96 3.44
N ASN A 123 13.42 12.68 3.83
CA ASN A 123 13.97 11.56 3.06
C ASN A 123 13.34 11.46 1.66
N ASP A 124 13.99 10.66 0.79
CA ASP A 124 13.53 10.39 -0.55
C ASP A 124 12.17 9.65 -0.54
N VAL A 125 11.31 10.03 -1.48
CA VAL A 125 10.01 9.41 -1.72
C VAL A 125 10.09 8.60 -3.00
N ARG A 126 9.54 7.41 -3.01
CA ARG A 126 9.51 6.53 -4.18
C ARG A 126 8.12 5.95 -4.38
N VAL A 127 7.75 5.74 -5.64
CA VAL A 127 6.49 5.10 -6.03
C VAL A 127 6.78 3.69 -6.51
N TYR A 128 6.18 2.70 -5.85
CA TYR A 128 6.22 1.32 -6.29
C TYR A 128 4.89 0.99 -6.97
N VAL A 129 4.95 0.50 -8.19
CA VAL A 129 3.77 0.09 -8.96
C VAL A 129 3.69 -1.42 -8.89
N VAL A 130 2.66 -1.95 -8.22
CA VAL A 130 2.51 -3.39 -7.99
C VAL A 130 1.29 -3.90 -8.78
N PRO A 131 1.47 -4.80 -9.76
CA PRO A 131 0.35 -5.39 -10.47
C PRO A 131 -0.41 -6.38 -9.58
N LYS A 132 -1.73 -6.18 -9.47
CA LYS A 132 -2.64 -7.07 -8.73
C LYS A 132 -3.35 -8.09 -9.64
N GLY A 133 -2.97 -8.10 -10.92
CA GLY A 133 -3.54 -8.96 -11.96
C GLY A 133 -4.70 -8.31 -12.72
N GLY A 134 -4.91 -8.76 -13.95
CA GLY A 134 -5.88 -8.16 -14.87
C GLY A 134 -5.48 -6.71 -15.20
N VAL A 135 -6.40 -5.78 -14.94
CA VAL A 135 -6.22 -4.34 -15.20
C VAL A 135 -6.00 -3.53 -13.90
N ARG A 136 -5.65 -4.20 -12.80
CA ARG A 136 -5.52 -3.59 -11.48
C ARG A 136 -4.05 -3.38 -11.11
N LEU A 137 -3.70 -2.14 -10.77
CA LEU A 137 -2.37 -1.73 -10.30
C LEU A 137 -2.50 -1.08 -8.93
N GLU A 138 -1.60 -1.38 -7.99
CA GLU A 138 -1.49 -0.64 -6.74
C GLU A 138 -0.27 0.28 -6.79
N TYR A 139 -0.50 1.58 -6.62
CA TYR A 139 0.55 2.59 -6.50
C TYR A 139 0.88 2.80 -5.03
N TRP A 140 2.14 2.63 -4.66
CA TRP A 140 2.62 2.75 -3.29
C TRP A 140 3.62 3.88 -3.20
N LEU A 141 3.21 5.00 -2.62
CA LEU A 141 4.06 6.16 -2.37
C LEU A 141 4.62 6.05 -0.96
N VAL A 142 5.90 5.71 -0.85
CA VAL A 142 6.52 5.43 0.44
C VAL A 142 7.85 6.16 0.61
N THR A 143 8.20 6.38 1.86
CA THR A 143 9.48 6.91 2.32
C THR A 143 9.96 6.09 3.52
N THR A 144 11.24 6.19 3.86
CA THR A 144 11.73 5.72 5.15
C THR A 144 11.54 6.78 6.23
N GLU A 145 11.02 6.39 7.40
CA GLU A 145 11.03 7.16 8.64
C GLU A 145 12.07 6.54 9.58
N GLY A 146 12.98 7.35 10.12
CA GLY A 146 14.08 6.87 10.95
C GLY A 146 15.29 6.42 10.13
N LYS A 147 16.25 5.73 10.79
CA LYS A 147 17.49 5.23 10.17
C LYS A 147 17.92 3.91 10.82
N GLY A 148 18.57 3.04 10.05
CA GLY A 148 19.08 1.75 10.51
C GLY A 148 17.99 0.76 10.93
N LYS A 149 18.25 -0.03 12.00
CA LYS A 149 17.37 -1.15 12.43
C LYS A 149 16.00 -0.76 13.00
N GLY A 150 15.79 0.53 13.24
CA GLY A 150 14.52 1.08 13.71
C GLY A 150 13.82 1.91 12.63
N ALA A 151 14.26 1.81 11.38
CA ALA A 151 13.59 2.47 10.28
C ALA A 151 12.22 1.82 10.03
N ARG A 152 11.35 2.59 9.40
CA ARG A 152 10.00 2.16 9.04
C ARG A 152 9.69 2.70 7.66
N LEU A 153 8.97 1.92 6.89
CA LEU A 153 8.48 2.36 5.60
C LEU A 153 7.09 2.97 5.80
N VAL A 154 6.97 4.27 5.60
CA VAL A 154 5.71 5.00 5.83
C VAL A 154 5.28 5.70 4.56
N GLY A 155 3.97 5.76 4.31
CA GLY A 155 3.47 6.34 3.08
C GLY A 155 1.98 6.21 2.88
N VAL A 156 1.57 6.21 1.61
CA VAL A 156 0.21 5.88 1.20
C VAL A 156 0.24 4.88 0.04
N LYS A 157 -0.85 4.14 -0.12
CA LYS A 157 -1.12 3.37 -1.32
C LYS A 157 -2.47 3.76 -1.91
N ALA A 158 -2.63 3.56 -3.21
CA ALA A 158 -3.90 3.66 -3.90
C ALA A 158 -4.03 2.53 -4.91
N LEU A 159 -5.24 1.98 -5.02
CA LEU A 159 -5.58 1.04 -6.07
C LEU A 159 -6.00 1.82 -7.32
N ALA A 160 -5.58 1.35 -8.48
CA ALA A 160 -5.97 1.86 -9.76
C ALA A 160 -6.53 0.73 -10.63
N VAL A 161 -7.59 1.04 -11.34
CA VAL A 161 -8.23 0.13 -12.30
C VAL A 161 -8.19 0.80 -13.68
N GLU A 162 -7.61 0.10 -14.64
CA GLU A 162 -7.45 0.56 -16.03
C GLU A 162 -8.37 -0.24 -16.97
N SER A 163 -9.66 0.08 -16.97
CA SER A 163 -10.65 -0.56 -17.86
C SER A 163 -10.67 0.04 -19.27
#